data_AF-A0A1V4K4H4-F1
#
_entry.id   AF-A0A1V4K4H4-F1
#
_cell.length_a   1.000
_cell.length_b   1.000
_cell.length_c   1.000
_cell.angle_alpha   90.00
_cell.angle_beta   90.00
_cell.angle_gamma   90.00
#
_symmetry.space_group_name_H-M   'P 1'
#
loop_
_entity.id
_entity.type
_entity.pdbx_description
1 polymer ?
#
loop_
_entity_poly.entity_id
_entity_poly.type
_entity_poly.pdbx_seq_one_letter_code
_entity_poly.pdbx_strand_id
1 'polypeptide(L)'
;MVNSNYYAMDFLYVTPSHIQAARAANAVHAILLYRRKLDRGEIPPVMALGIVPMCSYQLERMFNTTRIPGKDTDTLLHLMESKHLAVYHKGRFYKVWLYYGGQHLRPRDLEQQFQRILDDPSPPQPGEERLAALTAGERVPWAEARARFFSHGKNKVSLDAIERAAFFLTLDEDEHGYVAGQEGCMDAYAKSLLHGHCYDRWFDKSFTLVVYKNGKLGCNAEHSWADAPIIGHLWELGTLIEDPQTGDPQLVTPKQGTPSVHPDWPSQLGTPTGDPQTGDPQTGHPFRAPQLTSPVGHAY
;
A
#
# COMPACT_ATOMS: atom_id res chain seq x y z
N MET A 1 -7.59 -14.40 -3.59
CA MET A 1 -7.91 -13.08 -3.00
C MET A 1 -9.41 -12.74 -2.99
N VAL A 2 -10.13 -12.75 -4.12
CA VAL A 2 -11.52 -12.24 -4.21
C VAL A 2 -12.50 -12.91 -3.24
N ASN A 3 -12.21 -14.15 -2.85
CA ASN A 3 -13.03 -14.92 -1.91
C ASN A 3 -12.91 -14.48 -0.44
N SER A 4 -11.95 -13.61 -0.10
CA SER A 4 -11.71 -13.22 1.31
C SER A 4 -11.48 -11.74 1.53
N ASN A 5 -10.70 -11.06 0.66
CA ASN A 5 -10.37 -9.66 0.89
C ASN A 5 -11.62 -8.76 0.78
N TYR A 6 -11.63 -7.68 1.53
CA TYR A 6 -12.67 -6.67 1.50
C TYR A 6 -12.08 -5.29 1.19
N TYR A 7 -12.93 -4.30 0.98
CA TYR A 7 -12.51 -2.95 0.64
C TYR A 7 -13.24 -1.88 1.43
N ALA A 8 -12.64 -0.69 1.52
CA ALA A 8 -13.29 0.54 1.94
C ALA A 8 -13.08 1.63 0.88
N MET A 9 -14.00 2.57 0.83
CA MET A 9 -14.12 3.58 -0.23
C MET A 9 -14.04 4.99 0.36
N ASP A 10 -13.46 5.93 -0.40
CA ASP A 10 -13.39 7.35 -0.02
C ASP A 10 -14.78 8.00 0.12
N PHE A 11 -14.80 9.25 0.57
CA PHE A 11 -15.96 10.12 0.50
C PHE A 11 -16.56 10.13 -0.91
N LEU A 12 -17.88 10.00 -0.96
CA LEU A 12 -18.61 9.94 -2.22
C LEU A 12 -18.52 11.28 -2.97
N TYR A 13 -18.82 12.38 -2.28
CA TYR A 13 -19.02 13.70 -2.89
C TYR A 13 -17.86 14.68 -2.70
N VAL A 14 -16.92 14.37 -1.81
CA VAL A 14 -15.80 15.24 -1.49
C VAL A 14 -14.52 14.59 -2.00
N THR A 15 -13.65 15.40 -2.59
CA THR A 15 -12.29 15.00 -2.95
C THR A 15 -11.36 16.10 -2.46
N PRO A 16 -10.72 15.95 -1.28
CA PRO A 16 -9.89 16.99 -0.66
C PRO A 16 -8.78 17.54 -1.56
N SER A 17 -8.22 16.71 -2.44
CA SER A 17 -7.27 17.14 -3.48
C SER A 17 -7.41 16.24 -4.71
N HIS A 18 -7.48 16.85 -5.89
CA HIS A 18 -7.43 16.14 -7.17
C HIS A 18 -6.01 15.84 -7.66
N ILE A 19 -4.99 16.33 -6.95
CA ILE A 19 -3.59 16.03 -7.24
C ILE A 19 -3.24 14.73 -6.52
N GLN A 20 -3.01 13.65 -7.28
CA GLN A 20 -2.76 12.31 -6.76
C GLN A 20 -1.61 12.25 -5.73
N ALA A 21 -0.46 12.86 -6.04
CA ALA A 21 0.69 12.88 -5.12
C ALA A 21 0.36 13.58 -3.79
N ALA A 22 -0.32 14.73 -3.85
CA ALA A 22 -0.73 15.48 -2.67
C ALA A 22 -1.79 14.72 -1.86
N ARG A 23 -2.74 14.05 -2.53
CA ARG A 23 -3.73 13.19 -1.88
C ARG A 23 -3.07 12.02 -1.15
N ALA A 24 -2.18 11.30 -1.83
CA ALA A 24 -1.43 10.19 -1.24
C ALA A 24 -0.61 10.63 -0.03
N ALA A 25 0.05 11.80 -0.12
CA ALA A 25 0.86 12.35 0.95
C ALA A 25 0.06 12.66 2.22
N ASN A 26 -1.08 13.33 2.07
CA ASN A 26 -1.95 13.64 3.21
C ASN A 26 -2.54 12.36 3.82
N ALA A 27 -3.00 11.42 3.00
CA ALA A 27 -3.60 10.18 3.48
C ALA A 27 -2.58 9.33 4.24
N VAL A 28 -1.37 9.18 3.69
CA VAL A 28 -0.26 8.48 4.36
C VAL A 28 0.11 9.18 5.67
N HIS A 29 0.18 10.52 5.68
CA HIS A 29 0.49 11.25 6.90
C HIS A 29 -0.61 11.10 7.97
N ALA A 30 -1.88 11.15 7.60
CA ALA A 30 -3.02 10.91 8.49
C ALA A 30 -2.98 9.49 9.09
N ILE A 31 -2.71 8.48 8.26
CA ILE A 31 -2.52 7.09 8.70
C ILE A 31 -1.34 6.99 9.68
N LEU A 32 -0.24 7.71 9.45
CA LEU A 32 0.89 7.75 10.39
C LEU A 32 0.50 8.39 11.74
N LEU A 33 -0.30 9.46 11.73
CA LEU A 33 -0.81 10.06 12.97
C LEU A 33 -1.72 9.09 13.74
N TYR A 34 -2.58 8.35 13.03
CA TYR A 34 -3.36 7.27 13.62
C TYR A 34 -2.46 6.20 14.22
N ARG A 35 -1.46 5.72 13.46
CA ARG A 35 -0.51 4.71 13.93
C ARG A 35 0.22 5.16 15.20
N ARG A 36 0.66 6.42 15.28
CA ARG A 36 1.28 6.96 16.50
C ARG A 36 0.34 6.91 17.70
N LYS A 37 -0.93 7.26 17.53
CA LYS A 37 -1.93 7.17 18.61
C LYS A 37 -2.12 5.71 19.04
N LEU A 38 -2.18 4.78 18.09
CA LEU A 38 -2.28 3.36 18.36
C LEU A 38 -1.08 2.86 19.17
N ASP A 39 0.14 3.13 18.69
CA ASP A 39 1.40 2.69 19.32
C ASP A 39 1.58 3.26 20.74
N ARG A 40 0.99 4.43 21.02
CA ARG A 40 1.01 5.07 22.35
C ARG A 40 -0.16 4.68 23.26
N GLY A 41 -1.10 3.87 22.78
CA GLY A 41 -2.32 3.55 23.53
C GLY A 41 -3.25 4.75 23.74
N GLU A 42 -3.19 5.75 22.86
CA GLU A 42 -3.99 6.98 22.91
C GLU A 42 -5.32 6.84 22.15
N ILE A 43 -5.58 5.69 21.51
CA ILE A 43 -6.88 5.39 20.88
C ILE A 43 -7.87 4.98 21.96
N PRO A 44 -9.01 5.69 22.12
CA PRO A 44 -10.05 5.28 23.06
C PRO A 44 -10.59 3.88 22.70
N PRO A 45 -10.94 3.06 23.70
CA PRO A 45 -11.59 1.78 23.44
C PRO A 45 -12.88 1.97 22.65
N VAL A 46 -13.09 1.12 21.64
CA VAL A 46 -14.38 1.09 20.94
C VAL A 46 -15.41 0.47 21.87
N MET A 47 -16.53 1.16 22.11
CA MET A 47 -17.54 0.77 23.09
C MET A 47 -18.77 0.20 22.38
N ALA A 48 -19.13 -1.06 22.67
CA ALA A 48 -20.41 -1.63 22.25
C ALA A 48 -21.56 -0.91 22.97
N LEU A 49 -22.46 -0.32 22.19
CA LEU A 49 -23.59 0.51 22.66
C LEU A 49 -23.16 1.67 23.57
N GLY A 50 -21.89 2.10 23.53
CA GLY A 50 -21.34 3.11 24.43
C GLY A 50 -21.07 2.64 25.87
N ILE A 51 -21.24 1.35 26.17
CA ILE A 51 -21.24 0.83 27.55
C ILE A 51 -20.13 -0.20 27.77
N VAL A 52 -19.94 -1.15 26.86
CA VAL A 52 -19.02 -2.29 27.06
C VAL A 52 -17.80 -2.12 26.16
N PRO A 53 -16.56 -2.07 26.70
CA PRO A 53 -15.37 -1.98 25.86
C PRO A 53 -15.19 -3.26 25.06
N MET A 54 -14.94 -3.12 23.76
CA MET A 54 -14.62 -4.23 22.88
C MET A 54 -13.12 -4.55 22.91
N CYS A 55 -12.79 -5.78 22.54
CA CYS A 55 -11.40 -6.23 22.45
C CYS A 55 -10.63 -5.42 21.38
N SER A 56 -9.46 -4.90 21.75
CA SER A 56 -8.58 -4.12 20.86
C SER A 56 -7.45 -4.94 20.23
N TYR A 57 -7.36 -6.24 20.49
CA TYR A 57 -6.23 -7.08 20.09
C TYR A 57 -5.93 -7.05 18.59
N GLN A 58 -6.96 -6.97 17.75
CA GLN A 58 -6.78 -6.93 16.30
C GLN A 58 -6.14 -5.61 15.81
N LEU A 59 -6.27 -4.50 16.56
CA LEU A 59 -5.67 -3.21 16.18
C LEU A 59 -4.14 -3.30 16.12
N GLU A 60 -3.52 -4.09 16.99
CA GLU A 60 -2.06 -4.28 17.03
C GLU A 60 -1.51 -4.78 15.69
N ARG A 61 -2.30 -5.57 14.94
CA ARG A 61 -1.88 -6.20 13.69
C ARG A 61 -2.17 -5.36 12.44
N MET A 62 -2.72 -4.15 12.58
CA MET A 62 -3.08 -3.30 11.45
C MET A 62 -1.87 -2.91 10.59
N PHE A 63 -0.75 -2.59 11.23
CA PHE A 63 0.48 -2.19 10.57
C PHE A 63 1.54 -3.28 10.66
N ASN A 64 2.53 -3.21 9.75
CA ASN A 64 3.69 -4.08 9.72
C ASN A 64 3.32 -5.57 9.61
N THR A 65 2.17 -5.87 9.02
CA THR A 65 1.61 -7.22 8.93
C THR A 65 1.46 -7.65 7.47
N THR A 66 1.81 -8.91 7.20
CA THR A 66 1.63 -9.55 5.90
C THR A 66 1.32 -11.03 6.11
N ARG A 67 0.41 -11.56 5.31
CA ARG A 67 0.14 -13.00 5.21
C ARG A 67 1.17 -13.66 4.30
N ILE A 68 1.90 -14.63 4.83
CA ILE A 68 2.90 -15.41 4.09
C ILE A 68 2.24 -16.69 3.60
N PRO A 69 2.28 -16.99 2.29
CA PRO A 69 1.70 -18.21 1.73
C PRO A 69 2.46 -19.46 2.20
N GLY A 70 1.73 -20.49 2.59
CA GLY A 70 2.25 -21.81 2.92
C GLY A 70 1.65 -22.91 2.05
N LYS A 71 2.28 -24.09 2.04
CA LYS A 71 1.76 -25.25 1.28
C LYS A 71 0.49 -25.82 1.92
N ASP A 72 0.50 -25.94 3.25
CA ASP A 72 -0.64 -26.49 4.00
C ASP A 72 -1.41 -25.38 4.72
N THR A 73 -0.72 -24.38 5.23
CA THR A 73 -1.31 -23.28 6.01
C THR A 73 -0.48 -22.02 5.88
N ASP A 74 -1.16 -20.91 5.62
CA ASP A 74 -0.54 -19.59 5.59
C ASP A 74 -0.22 -19.10 7.00
N THR A 75 0.75 -18.20 7.12
CA THR A 75 1.15 -17.64 8.42
C THR A 75 1.07 -16.12 8.39
N LEU A 76 0.72 -15.50 9.52
CA LEU A 76 0.78 -14.06 9.65
C LEU A 76 2.15 -13.65 10.16
N LEU A 77 2.89 -12.91 9.33
CA LEU A 77 4.08 -12.18 9.75
C LEU A 77 3.63 -10.81 10.28
N HIS A 78 3.75 -10.60 11.59
CA HIS A 78 3.55 -9.29 12.22
C HIS A 78 4.86 -8.84 12.87
N LEU A 79 5.25 -7.58 12.65
CA LEU A 79 6.48 -7.00 13.19
C LEU A 79 6.17 -5.85 14.15
N MET A 80 6.95 -5.78 15.23
CA MET A 80 6.84 -4.68 16.21
C MET A 80 7.05 -3.30 15.57
N GLU A 81 7.99 -3.20 14.63
CA GLU A 81 8.30 -1.94 13.96
C GLU A 81 8.54 -2.10 12.46
N SER A 82 8.00 -1.15 11.70
CA SER A 82 8.44 -0.82 10.34
C SER A 82 8.53 0.70 10.16
N LYS A 83 9.52 1.13 9.39
CA LYS A 83 9.86 2.54 9.15
C LYS A 83 9.65 2.98 7.69
N HIS A 84 9.16 2.10 6.84
CA HIS A 84 8.99 2.36 5.41
C HIS A 84 7.64 1.87 4.88
N LEU A 85 7.28 2.42 3.73
CA LEU A 85 6.13 2.09 2.91
C LEU A 85 6.62 1.41 1.64
N ALA A 86 5.90 0.38 1.20
CA ALA A 86 6.05 -0.18 -0.13
C ALA A 86 5.03 0.51 -1.05
N VAL A 87 5.51 1.08 -2.16
CA VAL A 87 4.69 1.81 -3.12
C VAL A 87 4.72 1.09 -4.47
N TYR A 88 3.57 0.97 -5.11
CA TYR A 88 3.42 0.47 -6.46
C TYR A 88 2.97 1.60 -7.40
N HIS A 89 3.61 1.69 -8.56
CA HIS A 89 3.15 2.53 -9.68
C HIS A 89 3.64 1.94 -11.01
N LYS A 90 2.76 1.82 -12.01
CA LYS A 90 3.09 1.34 -13.38
C LYS A 90 3.97 0.08 -13.43
N GLY A 91 3.59 -0.94 -12.65
CA GLY A 91 4.32 -2.21 -12.65
C GLY A 91 5.65 -2.19 -11.90
N ARG A 92 5.94 -1.13 -11.14
CA ARG A 92 7.20 -0.92 -10.41
C ARG A 92 6.97 -0.79 -8.93
N PHE A 93 7.91 -1.30 -8.14
CA PHE A 93 7.84 -1.25 -6.68
C PHE A 93 8.92 -0.33 -6.11
N TYR A 94 8.56 0.47 -5.12
CA TYR A 94 9.45 1.42 -4.49
C TYR A 94 9.40 1.27 -2.98
N LYS A 95 10.53 1.53 -2.33
CA LYS A 95 10.62 1.72 -0.89
C LYS A 95 10.67 3.21 -0.59
N VAL A 96 9.74 3.67 0.23
CA VAL A 96 9.63 5.06 0.72
C VAL A 96 9.80 5.06 2.23
N TRP A 97 10.76 5.81 2.75
CA TRP A 97 10.89 5.97 4.21
C TRP A 97 9.79 6.88 4.75
N LEU A 98 9.28 6.58 5.94
CA LEU A 98 8.19 7.33 6.58
C LEU A 98 8.69 8.29 7.67
N TYR A 99 9.97 8.19 8.02
CA TYR A 99 10.57 8.92 9.14
C TYR A 99 11.90 9.56 8.75
N TYR A 100 12.20 10.74 9.29
CA TYR A 100 13.51 11.37 9.25
C TYR A 100 13.82 11.99 10.62
N GLY A 101 15.03 11.76 11.15
CA GLY A 101 15.40 12.25 12.49
C GLY A 101 14.48 11.78 13.62
N GLY A 102 13.86 10.60 13.48
CA GLY A 102 12.89 10.06 14.45
C GLY A 102 11.50 10.70 14.40
N GLN A 103 11.24 11.62 13.47
CA GLN A 103 9.94 12.25 13.26
C GLN A 103 9.27 11.74 11.98
N HIS A 104 7.94 11.80 11.91
CA HIS A 104 7.22 11.49 10.67
C HIS A 104 7.60 12.50 9.59
N LEU A 105 7.71 12.03 8.35
CA LEU A 105 7.76 12.94 7.22
C LEU A 105 6.50 13.79 7.13
N ARG A 106 6.68 15.06 6.78
CA ARG A 106 5.58 16.00 6.57
C ARG A 106 4.88 15.68 5.25
N PRO A 107 3.59 16.06 5.08
CA PRO A 107 2.88 15.82 3.83
C PRO A 107 3.65 16.35 2.61
N ARG A 108 4.25 17.54 2.68
CA ARG A 108 5.04 18.09 1.57
C ARG A 108 6.25 17.23 1.17
N ASP A 109 6.91 16.61 2.15
CA ASP A 109 8.07 15.75 1.90
C ASP A 109 7.62 14.41 1.26
N LEU A 110 6.47 13.87 1.69
CA LEU A 110 5.85 12.68 1.09
C LEU A 110 5.34 12.97 -0.33
N GLU A 111 4.69 14.12 -0.54
CA GLU A 111 4.19 14.57 -1.84
C GLU A 111 5.33 14.63 -2.86
N GLN A 112 6.47 15.22 -2.49
CA GLN A 112 7.63 15.27 -3.38
C GLN A 112 8.14 13.88 -3.75
N GLN A 113 8.16 12.93 -2.81
CA GLN A 113 8.59 11.56 -3.09
C GLN A 113 7.60 10.82 -4.00
N PHE A 114 6.30 10.97 -3.76
CA PHE A 114 5.28 10.36 -4.61
C PHE A 114 5.25 10.98 -6.00
N GLN A 115 5.40 12.31 -6.12
CA GLN A 115 5.50 12.98 -7.41
C GLN A 115 6.70 12.46 -8.21
N ARG A 116 7.85 12.22 -7.58
CA ARG A 116 9.00 11.61 -8.26
C ARG A 116 8.71 10.20 -8.76
N ILE A 117 7.94 9.40 -8.02
CA ILE A 117 7.52 8.06 -8.45
C ILE A 117 6.57 8.17 -9.66
N LEU A 118 5.64 9.12 -9.65
CA LEU A 118 4.71 9.37 -10.76
C LEU A 118 5.44 9.86 -12.02
N ASP A 119 6.45 10.71 -11.85
CA ASP A 119 7.22 11.33 -12.93
C ASP A 119 8.34 10.43 -13.48
N ASP A 120 8.63 9.28 -12.83
CA ASP A 120 9.71 8.39 -13.25
C ASP A 120 9.34 7.67 -14.56
N PRO A 121 10.05 7.94 -15.68
CA PRO A 121 9.70 7.40 -16.98
C PRO A 121 10.23 5.98 -17.20
N SER A 122 11.00 5.43 -16.26
CA SER A 122 11.69 4.16 -16.48
C SER A 122 10.71 2.99 -16.59
N PRO A 123 10.96 2.01 -17.48
CA PRO A 123 10.10 0.84 -17.60
C PRO A 123 10.27 -0.11 -16.40
N PRO A 124 9.28 -0.96 -16.11
CA PRO A 124 9.45 -2.05 -15.14
C PRO A 124 10.55 -3.01 -15.59
N GLN A 125 11.23 -3.61 -14.61
CA GLN A 125 12.22 -4.66 -14.89
C GLN A 125 11.52 -5.89 -15.50
N PRO A 126 12.23 -6.73 -16.28
CA PRO A 126 11.63 -7.89 -16.94
C PRO A 126 10.91 -8.84 -15.98
N GLY A 127 9.58 -8.85 -15.99
CA GLY A 127 8.75 -9.69 -15.11
C GLY A 127 8.36 -9.03 -13.78
N GLU A 128 8.72 -7.76 -13.55
CA GLU A 128 8.25 -6.96 -12.41
C GLU A 128 6.80 -6.51 -12.60
N GLU A 129 6.43 -6.14 -13.83
CA GLU A 129 5.18 -5.44 -14.16
C GLU A 129 3.92 -6.04 -13.55
N ARG A 130 3.82 -7.37 -13.55
CA ARG A 130 2.66 -8.10 -13.01
C ARG A 130 2.99 -8.99 -11.82
N LEU A 131 4.09 -8.72 -11.13
CA LEU A 131 4.59 -9.58 -10.06
C LEU A 131 3.56 -9.78 -8.94
N ALA A 132 2.79 -8.74 -8.59
CA ALA A 132 1.82 -8.85 -7.51
C ALA A 132 0.65 -9.81 -7.82
N ALA A 133 0.47 -10.22 -9.08
CA ALA A 133 -0.50 -11.24 -9.49
C ALA A 133 -0.33 -12.56 -8.73
N LEU A 134 0.90 -12.87 -8.30
CA LEU A 134 1.17 -14.05 -7.49
C LEU A 134 0.38 -14.03 -6.17
N THR A 135 0.12 -12.85 -5.59
CA THR A 135 -0.66 -12.71 -4.35
C THR A 135 -2.18 -12.84 -4.58
N ALA A 136 -2.64 -12.67 -5.83
CA ALA A 136 -4.06 -12.76 -6.17
C ALA A 136 -4.53 -14.22 -6.37
N GLY A 137 -3.63 -15.08 -6.84
CA GLY A 137 -3.89 -16.47 -7.22
C GLY A 137 -4.00 -17.46 -6.05
N GLU A 138 -3.92 -18.74 -6.41
CA GLU A 138 -3.96 -19.87 -5.47
C GLU A 138 -2.77 -19.86 -4.51
N ARG A 139 -3.01 -20.27 -3.26
CA ARG A 139 -2.04 -20.15 -2.16
C ARG A 139 -0.83 -21.06 -2.32
N VAL A 140 -1.05 -22.31 -2.74
CA VAL A 140 0.02 -23.31 -2.91
C VAL A 140 0.99 -22.93 -4.04
N PRO A 141 0.53 -22.59 -5.26
CA PRO A 141 1.42 -22.08 -6.31
C PRO A 141 2.20 -20.83 -5.89
N TRP A 142 1.57 -19.92 -5.13
CA TRP A 142 2.28 -18.76 -4.59
C TRP A 142 3.36 -19.16 -3.59
N ALA A 143 3.07 -20.06 -2.64
CA ALA A 143 4.06 -20.57 -1.69
C ALA A 143 5.27 -21.21 -2.40
N GLU A 144 5.03 -21.98 -3.44
CA GLU A 144 6.08 -22.64 -4.24
C GLU A 144 6.92 -21.62 -5.03
N ALA A 145 6.27 -20.66 -5.70
CA ALA A 145 6.97 -19.59 -6.39
C ALA A 145 7.80 -18.74 -5.42
N ARG A 146 7.25 -18.40 -4.24
CA ARG A 146 7.96 -17.68 -3.17
C ARG A 146 9.22 -18.43 -2.75
N ALA A 147 9.12 -19.73 -2.46
CA ALA A 147 10.26 -20.55 -2.05
C ALA A 147 11.33 -20.67 -3.15
N ARG A 148 10.92 -20.83 -4.40
CA ARG A 148 11.82 -21.05 -5.54
C ARG A 148 12.53 -19.78 -6.01
N PHE A 149 11.82 -18.64 -6.06
CA PHE A 149 12.32 -17.43 -6.71
C PHE A 149 12.65 -16.29 -5.75
N PHE A 150 12.17 -16.34 -4.50
CA PHE A 150 12.32 -15.23 -3.54
C PHE A 150 13.06 -15.65 -2.25
N SER A 151 13.72 -16.80 -2.24
CA SER A 151 14.49 -17.27 -1.09
C SER A 151 15.88 -16.68 -0.96
N HIS A 152 16.47 -16.14 -2.03
CA HIS A 152 17.84 -15.63 -2.05
C HIS A 152 18.02 -14.39 -2.94
N GLY A 153 19.15 -13.72 -2.79
CA GLY A 153 19.59 -12.62 -3.66
C GLY A 153 18.67 -11.39 -3.65
N LYS A 154 18.66 -10.66 -4.77
CA LYS A 154 17.90 -9.40 -4.92
C LYS A 154 16.39 -9.59 -4.75
N ASN A 155 15.87 -10.74 -5.18
CA ASN A 155 14.45 -11.06 -5.06
C ASN A 155 14.02 -11.18 -3.60
N LYS A 156 14.82 -11.86 -2.78
CA LYS A 156 14.57 -11.95 -1.33
C LYS A 156 14.57 -10.57 -0.68
N VAL A 157 15.58 -9.75 -0.95
CA VAL A 157 15.69 -8.41 -0.37
C VAL A 157 14.50 -7.52 -0.76
N SER A 158 14.06 -7.62 -2.01
CA SER A 158 12.92 -6.85 -2.52
C SER A 158 11.59 -7.33 -1.92
N LEU A 159 11.38 -8.64 -1.84
CA LEU A 159 10.19 -9.21 -1.20
C LEU A 159 10.16 -8.87 0.30
N ASP A 160 11.29 -8.99 1.01
CA ASP A 160 11.41 -8.56 2.40
C ASP A 160 11.04 -7.07 2.55
N ALA A 161 11.41 -6.21 1.60
CA ALA A 161 11.03 -4.80 1.64
C ALA A 161 9.50 -4.60 1.53
N ILE A 162 8.79 -5.41 0.73
CA ILE A 162 7.33 -5.35 0.60
C ILE A 162 6.66 -5.94 1.84
N GLU A 163 7.04 -7.17 2.23
CA GLU A 163 6.42 -7.89 3.36
C GLU A 163 6.63 -7.14 4.68
N ARG A 164 7.81 -6.53 4.89
CA ARG A 164 8.13 -5.81 6.14
C ARG A 164 7.71 -4.34 6.14
N ALA A 165 7.09 -3.81 5.07
CA ALA A 165 6.59 -2.43 5.05
C ALA A 165 5.47 -2.21 6.09
N ALA A 166 5.26 -0.95 6.49
CA ALA A 166 4.19 -0.59 7.42
C ALA A 166 2.80 -0.92 6.86
N PHE A 167 2.59 -0.63 5.59
CA PHE A 167 1.44 -0.99 4.77
C PHE A 167 1.87 -0.89 3.30
N PHE A 168 0.94 -1.06 2.36
CA PHE A 168 1.20 -0.96 0.93
C PHE A 168 0.43 0.23 0.33
N LEU A 169 1.02 0.95 -0.63
CA LEU A 169 0.37 2.04 -1.36
C LEU A 169 0.39 1.75 -2.85
N THR A 170 -0.76 1.88 -3.51
CA THR A 170 -0.84 1.92 -4.97
C THR A 170 -1.18 3.32 -5.43
N LEU A 171 -0.32 3.88 -6.28
CA LEU A 171 -0.60 5.05 -7.10
C LEU A 171 -1.15 4.56 -8.44
N ASP A 172 -2.46 4.54 -8.57
CA ASP A 172 -3.19 3.96 -9.71
C ASP A 172 -3.30 4.94 -10.89
N GLU A 173 -3.26 4.44 -12.12
CA GLU A 173 -3.41 5.28 -13.32
C GLU A 173 -4.88 5.48 -13.71
N ASP A 174 -5.77 4.62 -13.21
CA ASP A 174 -7.19 4.71 -13.47
C ASP A 174 -7.83 5.84 -12.65
N GLU A 175 -9.00 6.26 -13.11
CA GLU A 175 -9.87 7.20 -12.42
C GLU A 175 -11.18 6.51 -12.07
N HIS A 176 -11.58 6.63 -10.81
CA HIS A 176 -12.85 6.11 -10.31
C HIS A 176 -13.50 7.13 -9.38
N GLY A 177 -14.78 6.93 -9.06
CA GLY A 177 -15.54 7.82 -8.20
C GLY A 177 -16.98 7.96 -8.65
N TYR A 178 -17.76 8.68 -7.87
CA TYR A 178 -19.13 9.04 -8.25
C TYR A 178 -19.11 10.05 -9.39
N VAL A 179 -19.79 9.72 -10.48
CA VAL A 179 -20.01 10.61 -11.61
C VAL A 179 -21.51 10.73 -11.82
N ALA A 180 -22.04 11.94 -11.66
CA ALA A 180 -23.47 12.20 -11.80
C ALA A 180 -23.96 11.83 -13.21
N GLY A 181 -25.01 11.01 -13.30
CA GLY A 181 -25.58 10.56 -14.57
C GLY A 181 -24.83 9.39 -15.24
N GLN A 182 -23.75 8.87 -14.64
CA GLN A 182 -23.06 7.69 -15.15
C GLN A 182 -23.42 6.45 -14.34
N GLU A 183 -24.32 5.62 -14.88
CA GLU A 183 -24.68 4.34 -14.27
C GLU A 183 -23.45 3.41 -14.17
N GLY A 184 -23.38 2.64 -13.08
CA GLY A 184 -22.30 1.69 -12.85
C GLY A 184 -20.95 2.29 -12.43
N CYS A 185 -20.80 3.62 -12.30
CA CYS A 185 -19.53 4.23 -11.84
C CYS A 185 -19.11 3.72 -10.45
N MET A 186 -20.07 3.54 -9.54
CA MET A 186 -19.83 3.01 -8.20
C MET A 186 -19.50 1.52 -8.21
N ASP A 187 -20.12 0.73 -9.09
CA ASP A 187 -19.80 -0.69 -9.25
C ASP A 187 -18.38 -0.87 -9.79
N ALA A 188 -17.98 -0.04 -10.78
CA ALA A 188 -16.63 -0.05 -11.32
C ALA A 188 -15.60 0.34 -10.24
N TYR A 189 -15.92 1.34 -9.42
CA TYR A 189 -15.07 1.76 -8.31
C TYR A 189 -14.94 0.66 -7.24
N ALA A 190 -16.05 0.06 -6.82
CA ALA A 190 -16.06 -1.06 -5.90
C ALA A 190 -15.23 -2.25 -6.40
N LYS A 191 -15.38 -2.64 -7.67
CA LYS A 191 -14.58 -3.70 -8.31
C LYS A 191 -13.09 -3.35 -8.33
N SER A 192 -12.77 -2.11 -8.67
CA SER A 192 -11.39 -1.61 -8.69
C SER A 192 -10.73 -1.64 -7.30
N LEU A 193 -11.49 -1.35 -6.24
CA LEU A 193 -11.01 -1.46 -4.86
C LEU A 193 -10.90 -2.91 -4.36
N LEU A 194 -11.82 -3.77 -4.79
CA LEU A 194 -11.81 -5.18 -4.41
C LEU A 194 -10.66 -5.95 -5.07
N HIS A 195 -10.42 -5.74 -6.37
CA HIS A 195 -9.43 -6.54 -7.10
C HIS A 195 -8.53 -5.78 -8.07
N GLY A 196 -8.83 -4.52 -8.41
CA GLY A 196 -8.05 -3.74 -9.38
C GLY A 196 -7.81 -4.54 -10.67
N HIS A 197 -6.57 -4.50 -11.16
CA HIS A 197 -6.11 -5.34 -12.27
C HIS A 197 -5.56 -6.71 -11.85
N CYS A 198 -5.71 -7.08 -10.58
CA CYS A 198 -5.16 -8.27 -9.93
C CYS A 198 -3.62 -8.33 -9.86
N TYR A 199 -2.89 -7.30 -10.30
CA TYR A 199 -1.42 -7.25 -10.25
C TYR A 199 -0.85 -5.93 -9.72
N ASP A 200 -1.75 -5.03 -9.34
CA ASP A 200 -1.51 -3.65 -8.92
C ASP A 200 -1.81 -3.44 -7.42
N ARG A 201 -2.00 -4.52 -6.68
CA ARG A 201 -2.21 -4.54 -5.22
C ARG A 201 -1.36 -5.66 -4.63
N TRP A 202 -0.91 -5.49 -3.39
CA TRP A 202 -0.30 -6.58 -2.63
C TRP A 202 -1.33 -7.20 -1.70
N PHE A 203 -2.05 -8.20 -2.19
CA PHE A 203 -3.24 -8.73 -1.51
C PHE A 203 -2.96 -9.47 -0.20
N ASP A 204 -1.71 -9.83 0.03
CA ASP A 204 -1.24 -10.42 1.27
C ASP A 204 -0.93 -9.38 2.37
N LYS A 205 -0.81 -8.09 2.02
CA LYS A 205 -0.56 -7.03 3.02
C LYS A 205 -1.81 -6.86 3.88
N SER A 206 -1.64 -6.53 5.16
CA SER A 206 -2.78 -6.22 6.04
C SER A 206 -3.79 -5.28 5.39
N PHE A 207 -3.30 -4.20 4.79
CA PHE A 207 -4.06 -3.40 3.84
C PHE A 207 -3.17 -2.73 2.79
N THR A 208 -3.77 -2.46 1.62
CA THR A 208 -3.27 -1.61 0.55
C THR A 208 -4.10 -0.35 0.49
N LEU A 209 -3.49 0.82 0.68
CA LEU A 209 -4.08 2.12 0.33
C LEU A 209 -4.00 2.30 -1.18
N VAL A 210 -5.12 2.62 -1.83
CA VAL A 210 -5.20 2.88 -3.26
C VAL A 210 -5.49 4.36 -3.46
N VAL A 211 -4.72 5.04 -4.29
CA VAL A 211 -4.94 6.45 -4.63
C VAL A 211 -4.99 6.55 -6.15
N TYR A 212 -6.16 6.91 -6.66
CA TYR A 212 -6.44 7.04 -8.09
C TYR A 212 -5.93 8.38 -8.62
N LYS A 213 -5.76 8.45 -9.95
CA LYS A 213 -5.20 9.60 -10.64
C LYS A 213 -5.98 10.90 -10.38
N ASN A 214 -7.30 10.81 -10.22
CA ASN A 214 -8.18 11.94 -9.92
C ASN A 214 -8.26 12.32 -8.43
N GLY A 215 -7.46 11.68 -7.58
CA GLY A 215 -7.41 11.94 -6.13
C GLY A 215 -8.48 11.22 -5.30
N LYS A 216 -9.29 10.34 -5.90
CA LYS A 216 -10.10 9.38 -5.12
C LYS A 216 -9.19 8.35 -4.47
N LEU A 217 -9.63 7.80 -3.33
CA LEU A 217 -8.87 6.79 -2.61
C LEU A 217 -9.71 5.57 -2.19
N GLY A 218 -9.07 4.56 -1.67
CA GLY A 218 -9.77 3.45 -1.04
C GLY A 218 -8.76 2.51 -0.41
N CYS A 219 -9.24 1.43 0.19
CA CYS A 219 -8.35 0.40 0.69
C CYS A 219 -8.82 -0.98 0.26
N ASN A 220 -7.86 -1.87 0.04
CA ASN A 220 -8.07 -3.30 0.02
C ASN A 220 -7.47 -3.89 1.30
N ALA A 221 -8.15 -4.81 1.96
CA ALA A 221 -7.67 -5.40 3.21
C ALA A 221 -7.70 -6.93 3.16
N GLU A 222 -6.62 -7.55 3.61
CA GLU A 222 -6.53 -9.00 3.83
C GLU A 222 -7.35 -9.36 5.08
N HIS A 223 -8.15 -10.42 5.02
CA HIS A 223 -9.16 -10.69 6.06
C HIS A 223 -8.67 -11.60 7.20
N SER A 224 -7.58 -12.35 7.04
CA SER A 224 -7.17 -13.35 8.03
C SER A 224 -6.63 -12.77 9.35
N TRP A 225 -6.24 -11.49 9.38
CA TRP A 225 -5.67 -10.86 10.58
C TRP A 225 -6.68 -10.07 11.42
N ALA A 226 -7.80 -9.61 10.86
CA ALA A 226 -8.82 -8.83 11.55
C ALA A 226 -10.19 -8.81 10.85
N ASP A 227 -11.20 -8.45 11.64
CA ASP A 227 -12.55 -8.17 11.16
C ASP A 227 -12.67 -6.73 10.61
N ALA A 228 -13.65 -6.52 9.72
CA ALA A 228 -13.83 -5.25 9.01
C ALA A 228 -13.91 -3.98 9.91
N PRO A 229 -14.50 -4.00 11.14
CA PRO A 229 -14.54 -2.81 11.99
C PRO A 229 -13.17 -2.23 12.34
N ILE A 230 -12.11 -3.05 12.33
CA ILE A 230 -10.74 -2.61 12.61
C ILE A 230 -10.23 -1.67 11.52
N ILE A 231 -10.43 -2.04 10.25
CA ILE A 231 -10.12 -1.16 9.12
C ILE A 231 -11.09 0.01 9.05
N GLY A 232 -12.37 -0.20 9.35
CA GLY A 232 -13.37 0.88 9.42
C GLY A 232 -12.95 2.00 10.37
N HIS A 233 -12.43 1.66 11.55
CA HIS A 233 -11.96 2.65 12.52
C HIS A 233 -10.74 3.46 12.03
N LEU A 234 -9.77 2.81 11.36
CA LEU A 234 -8.68 3.52 10.67
C LEU A 234 -9.25 4.45 9.59
N TRP A 235 -10.19 3.93 8.81
CA TRP A 235 -10.75 4.63 7.67
C TRP A 235 -11.49 5.89 8.09
N GLU A 236 -12.38 5.79 9.07
CA GLU A 236 -13.13 6.91 9.62
C GLU A 236 -12.18 7.96 10.21
N LEU A 237 -11.29 7.59 11.12
CA LEU A 237 -10.38 8.57 11.73
C LEU A 237 -9.36 9.15 10.75
N GLY A 238 -8.86 8.34 9.82
CA GLY A 238 -7.90 8.76 8.81
C GLY A 238 -8.50 9.72 7.80
N THR A 239 -9.69 9.41 7.27
CA THR A 239 -10.40 10.28 6.31
C THR A 239 -10.96 11.55 6.98
N LEU A 240 -11.39 11.48 8.23
CA LEU A 240 -11.80 12.66 9.01
C LEU A 240 -10.64 13.64 9.23
N ILE A 241 -9.41 13.15 9.41
CA ILE A 241 -8.22 14.03 9.51
C ILE A 241 -8.02 14.85 8.22
N GLU A 242 -8.48 14.32 7.08
CA GLU A 242 -8.36 14.98 5.77
C GLU A 242 -9.60 15.80 5.36
N ASP A 243 -10.69 15.75 6.14
CA ASP A 243 -11.92 16.47 5.82
C ASP A 243 -11.70 17.99 5.89
N PRO A 244 -11.95 18.76 4.81
CA PRO A 244 -11.86 20.22 4.81
C PRO A 244 -12.73 20.93 5.84
N GLN A 245 -13.81 20.31 6.32
CA GLN A 245 -14.74 20.91 7.28
C GLN A 245 -14.41 20.56 8.73
N THR A 246 -13.86 19.37 8.99
CA THR A 246 -13.66 18.85 10.36
C THR A 246 -12.21 18.45 10.68
N GLY A 247 -11.34 18.34 9.67
CA GLY A 247 -9.92 18.04 9.79
C GLY A 247 -9.11 19.25 10.26
N ASP A 248 -7.95 18.97 10.85
CA ASP A 248 -7.04 20.03 11.33
C ASP A 248 -6.61 20.92 10.16
N PRO A 249 -6.89 22.24 10.17
CA PRO A 249 -6.50 23.16 9.09
C PRO A 249 -4.99 23.13 8.77
N GLN A 250 -4.15 22.71 9.72
CA GLN A 250 -2.72 22.51 9.51
C GLN A 250 -2.34 21.26 8.70
N LEU A 251 -3.25 20.30 8.61
CA LEU A 251 -3.14 19.02 7.87
C LEU A 251 -3.91 19.05 6.55
N VAL A 252 -4.96 19.87 6.43
CA VAL A 252 -5.83 19.93 5.24
C VAL A 252 -5.38 20.94 4.17
N THR A 253 -4.35 21.75 4.44
CA THR A 253 -3.82 22.71 3.46
C THR A 253 -2.45 22.28 2.93
N PRO A 254 -2.17 22.42 1.62
CA PRO A 254 -0.81 22.33 1.14
C PRO A 254 -0.06 23.53 1.70
N LYS A 255 0.60 23.36 2.85
CA LYS A 255 1.53 24.36 3.35
C LYS A 255 2.62 24.49 2.30
N GLN A 256 2.57 25.59 1.55
CA GLN A 256 3.68 26.13 0.79
C GLN A 256 4.85 26.28 1.77
N GLY A 257 5.68 25.25 1.81
CA GLY A 257 6.91 25.20 2.56
C GLY A 257 7.96 24.62 1.64
N THR A 258 9.15 25.21 1.66
CA THR A 258 10.31 24.62 1.00
C THR A 258 10.50 23.19 1.52
N PRO A 259 10.61 22.19 0.62
CA PRO A 259 10.91 20.82 1.03
C PRO A 259 12.13 20.80 1.94
N SER A 260 12.11 19.96 2.97
CA SER A 260 13.33 19.70 3.72
C SER A 260 14.30 18.95 2.81
N VAL A 261 15.58 19.33 2.81
CA VAL A 261 16.62 18.58 2.08
C VAL A 261 16.84 17.27 2.84
N HIS A 262 16.18 16.20 2.40
CA HIS A 262 16.34 14.86 2.94
C HIS A 262 17.25 14.02 2.04
N PRO A 263 18.20 13.24 2.59
CA PRO A 263 19.11 12.41 1.80
C PRO A 263 18.47 11.11 1.30
N ASP A 264 17.35 10.65 1.91
CA ASP A 264 16.77 9.34 1.64
C ASP A 264 15.62 9.42 0.62
N TRP A 265 15.97 9.36 -0.66
CA TRP A 265 15.02 9.35 -1.78
C TRP A 265 14.33 7.99 -1.96
N PRO A 266 13.14 7.95 -2.60
CA PRO A 266 12.50 6.67 -2.95
C PRO A 266 13.47 5.82 -3.79
N SER A 267 13.54 4.54 -3.47
CA SER A 267 14.39 3.58 -4.17
C SER A 267 13.53 2.53 -4.86
N GLN A 268 13.72 2.34 -6.17
CA GLN A 268 13.06 1.25 -6.88
C GLN A 268 13.66 -0.09 -6.43
N LEU A 269 12.80 -1.01 -6.01
CA LEU A 269 13.20 -2.35 -5.58
C LEU A 269 13.81 -3.13 -6.76
N GLY A 270 14.77 -4.01 -6.46
CA GLY A 270 15.45 -4.82 -7.48
C GLY A 270 16.54 -4.11 -8.30
N THR A 271 16.65 -2.78 -8.21
CA THR A 271 17.76 -2.02 -8.85
C THR A 271 19.02 -2.00 -7.97
N PRO A 272 20.24 -1.97 -8.54
CA PRO A 272 21.45 -1.75 -7.75
C PRO A 272 21.37 -0.38 -7.07
N THR A 273 21.59 -0.33 -5.76
CA THR A 273 21.80 0.95 -5.06
C THR A 273 23.14 1.50 -5.52
N GLY A 274 23.13 2.43 -6.48
CA GLY A 274 24.31 3.14 -6.89
C GLY A 274 24.71 4.12 -5.79
N ASP A 275 25.88 3.92 -5.20
CA ASP A 275 26.61 5.00 -4.55
C ASP A 275 27.00 5.99 -5.67
N PRO A 276 26.65 7.29 -5.61
CA PRO A 276 26.88 8.23 -6.72
C PRO A 276 28.36 8.45 -7.07
N GLN A 277 29.30 7.82 -6.36
CA GLN A 277 30.73 8.10 -6.45
C GLN A 277 31.59 7.02 -7.10
N THR A 278 31.07 5.83 -7.42
CA THR A 278 31.90 4.77 -8.03
C THR A 278 31.20 4.17 -9.24
N GLY A 279 31.43 4.79 -10.40
CA GLY A 279 30.90 4.34 -11.69
C GLY A 279 31.52 3.04 -12.18
N ASP A 280 31.14 1.91 -11.59
CA ASP A 280 31.48 0.59 -12.11
C ASP A 280 30.25 -0.35 -12.13
N PRO A 281 29.76 -0.76 -13.32
CA PRO A 281 28.58 -1.61 -13.42
C PRO A 281 28.92 -3.06 -13.11
N GLN A 282 28.57 -3.55 -11.91
CA GLN A 282 28.60 -4.98 -11.63
C GLN A 282 27.50 -5.72 -12.40
N THR A 283 27.94 -6.65 -13.24
CA THR A 283 27.12 -7.62 -13.98
C THR A 283 26.22 -8.41 -13.03
N GLY A 284 24.90 -8.22 -13.13
CA GLY A 284 23.93 -8.98 -12.35
C GLY A 284 22.65 -9.20 -13.14
N HIS A 285 22.21 -10.47 -13.23
CA HIS A 285 20.99 -10.87 -13.91
C HIS A 285 19.72 -10.20 -13.32
N PRO A 286 18.70 -9.95 -14.16
CA PRO A 286 17.53 -9.13 -13.79
C PRO A 286 16.58 -9.79 -12.79
N PHE A 287 15.86 -8.95 -12.04
CA PHE A 287 14.70 -9.28 -11.21
C PHE A 287 13.58 -9.84 -12.10
N ARG A 288 13.21 -11.12 -11.93
CA ARG A 288 12.34 -11.84 -12.88
C ARG A 288 11.29 -12.68 -12.17
N ALA A 289 10.01 -12.48 -12.51
CA ALA A 289 8.97 -13.47 -12.28
C ALA A 289 9.08 -14.62 -13.32
N PRO A 290 8.87 -15.88 -12.93
CA PRO A 290 8.89 -17.00 -13.88
C PRO A 290 7.76 -16.89 -14.90
N GLN A 291 8.03 -17.28 -16.15
CA GLN A 291 6.97 -17.57 -17.12
C GLN A 291 6.26 -18.86 -16.69
N LEU A 292 5.01 -18.75 -16.24
CA LEU A 292 4.13 -19.91 -16.08
C LEU A 292 3.70 -20.35 -17.48
N THR A 293 4.28 -21.43 -17.98
CA THR A 293 3.76 -22.13 -19.16
C THR A 293 2.43 -22.77 -18.77
N SER A 294 1.32 -22.22 -19.28
CA SER A 294 0.02 -22.87 -19.22
C SER A 294 0.08 -24.22 -19.95
N PRO A 295 -0.33 -25.35 -19.34
CA PRO A 295 -0.71 -26.49 -20.12
C PRO A 295 -2.08 -26.18 -20.72
N VAL A 296 -2.07 -25.92 -22.03
CA VAL A 296 -3.29 -25.96 -22.85
C VAL A 296 -3.91 -27.35 -22.69
N GLY A 297 -5.00 -27.42 -21.95
CA GLY A 297 -5.88 -28.58 -21.86
C GLY A 297 -7.27 -28.16 -22.31
N HIS A 298 -7.55 -28.34 -23.59
CA HIS A 298 -8.92 -28.40 -24.08
C HIS A 298 -9.64 -29.58 -23.40
N ALA A 299 -10.72 -29.31 -22.70
CA ALA A 299 -11.77 -30.29 -22.44
C ALA A 299 -13.09 -29.53 -22.18
N TYR A 300 -13.97 -29.64 -23.19
CA TYR A 300 -15.43 -29.48 -23.24
C TYR A 300 -16.14 -28.54 -22.27
#